data_AF-A0A0K6G3Q9-F1
#
_entry.id   AF-A0A0K6G3Q9-F1
#
_cell.length_a   1.000
_cell.length_b   1.000
_cell.length_c   1.000
_cell.angle_alpha   90.00
_cell.angle_beta   90.00
_cell.angle_gamma   90.00
#
_symmetry.space_group_name_H-M   'P 1'
#
loop_
_entity.id
_entity.type
_entity.pdbx_description
1 polymer ?
#
loop_
_entity_poly.entity_id
_entity_poly.type
_entity_poly.pdbx_seq_one_letter_code
_entity_poly.pdbx_strand_id
1 'polypeptide(L)'
;MIIDLGNGADLKMARITDELTDRTGTPKFIARSVSCGKLLDPDDYSSENVSLPSPNEIKDYVHRMHTTEYQRDILPTPNYTAQPEAKFTHQLFHDAESTFWVIVWTLVRSTSGNREEKSHTEEYSRFYHMMCRHYPHPNVEDARVSILRKSLKFWTLLLHPGLERMAPMLRGMIFYVWPEWGRSQALNPEHVHEALMRLLLVEIIKLDSADIVLDIGARSIPPIPFFMLA
;
A
#
# COMPACT_ATOMS: atom_id res chain seq x y z
N MET A 1 18.84 -1.27 -2.96
CA MET A 1 17.87 -0.46 -2.20
C MET A 1 17.80 -1.08 -0.81
N ILE A 2 18.32 -0.39 0.21
CA ILE A 2 18.20 -0.82 1.60
C ILE A 2 16.98 -0.08 2.15
N ILE A 3 15.91 -0.83 2.44
CA ILE A 3 14.71 -0.29 3.05
C ILE A 3 14.88 -0.48 4.55
N ASP A 4 15.06 0.62 5.26
CA ASP A 4 15.08 0.63 6.71
C ASP A 4 13.64 0.63 7.24
N LEU A 5 13.17 -0.54 7.63
CA LEU A 5 11.89 -0.72 8.34
C LEU A 5 12.05 -0.51 9.86
N GLY A 6 13.27 -0.22 10.34
CA GLY A 6 13.61 -0.13 11.77
C GLY A 6 13.35 1.23 12.40
N ASN A 7 12.91 2.24 11.65
CA ASN A 7 12.70 3.60 12.15
C ASN A 7 11.26 3.87 12.66
N GLY A 8 10.59 2.84 13.19
CA GLY A 8 9.32 2.97 13.90
C GLY A 8 9.54 3.66 15.26
N ALA A 9 9.35 4.98 15.34
CA ALA A 9 9.51 5.73 16.57
C ALA A 9 8.22 5.73 17.43
N ASP A 10 8.40 5.47 18.73
CA ASP A 10 7.34 5.49 19.76
C ASP A 10 6.93 6.95 20.10
N LEU A 11 5.66 7.29 19.89
CA LEU A 11 5.12 8.66 19.95
C LEU A 11 4.76 9.11 21.39
N LYS A 12 5.74 9.13 22.30
CA LYS A 12 5.56 9.72 23.63
C LYS A 12 5.98 11.19 23.76
N MET A 13 6.46 11.82 22.71
CA MET A 13 6.94 13.21 22.77
C MET A 13 5.94 14.22 22.21
N ALA A 14 5.93 15.40 22.85
CA ALA A 14 5.00 16.48 22.56
C ALA A 14 5.21 17.02 21.14
N ARG A 15 4.12 17.11 20.38
CA ARG A 15 4.11 17.51 18.97
C ARG A 15 4.67 18.92 18.79
N ILE A 16 5.88 19.02 18.27
CA ILE A 16 6.36 20.21 17.57
C ILE A 16 6.11 19.97 16.08
N THR A 17 5.37 20.87 15.44
CA THR A 17 4.89 20.76 14.05
C THR A 17 6.00 20.60 13.00
N ASP A 18 7.26 20.84 13.34
CA ASP A 18 8.44 20.69 12.48
C ASP A 18 9.05 19.26 12.49
N GLU A 19 8.61 18.36 13.37
CA GLU A 19 9.21 17.01 13.43
C GLU A 19 8.78 16.10 12.27
N LEU A 20 7.72 16.43 11.53
CA LEU A 20 7.33 15.70 10.32
C LEU A 20 8.27 16.00 9.13
N THR A 21 8.89 17.19 9.11
CA THR A 21 9.87 17.58 8.09
C THR A 21 11.25 16.95 8.29
N ASP A 22 11.58 16.52 9.51
CA ASP A 22 12.88 15.93 9.86
C ASP A 22 12.89 14.39 9.84
N ARG A 23 11.83 13.74 9.34
CA ARG A 23 11.76 12.27 9.31
C ARG A 23 12.70 11.67 8.26
N THR A 24 13.76 11.03 8.74
CA THR A 24 14.66 10.16 7.97
C THR A 24 13.98 8.82 7.65
N GLY A 25 13.23 8.79 6.56
CA GLY A 25 12.68 7.60 5.89
C GLY A 25 12.49 7.93 4.41
N THR A 26 12.23 6.95 3.53
CA THR A 26 11.97 7.28 2.11
C THR A 26 10.54 7.85 1.99
N PRO A 27 10.34 9.18 1.87
CA PRO A 27 9.03 9.80 2.08
C PRO A 27 7.98 9.29 1.08
N LYS A 28 8.45 8.86 -0.10
CA LYS A 28 7.71 8.17 -1.16
C LYS A 28 6.77 7.06 -0.68
N PHE A 29 7.12 6.36 0.40
CA PHE A 29 6.41 5.17 0.85
C PHE A 29 5.61 5.36 2.12
N ILE A 30 5.60 6.56 2.72
CA ILE A 30 4.86 6.78 3.97
C ILE A 30 3.36 6.49 3.77
N ALA A 31 2.64 6.05 4.81
CA ALA A 31 1.19 5.86 4.73
C ALA A 31 0.42 7.18 4.47
N ARG A 32 -0.76 7.12 3.85
CA ARG A 32 -1.52 8.31 3.43
C ARG A 32 -1.95 9.19 4.61
N SER A 33 -2.47 8.59 5.67
CA SER A 33 -2.85 9.32 6.90
C SER A 33 -1.65 10.02 7.55
N VAL A 34 -0.49 9.36 7.56
CA VAL A 34 0.77 9.90 8.07
C VAL A 34 1.29 11.02 7.18
N SER A 35 1.20 10.87 5.86
CA SER A 35 1.52 11.90 4.86
C SER A 35 0.73 13.18 5.09
N CYS A 36 -0.57 13.04 5.32
CA CYS A 36 -1.50 14.14 5.62
C CYS A 36 -1.36 14.69 7.05
N GLY A 37 -0.68 13.97 7.95
CA GLY A 37 -0.56 14.30 9.38
C GLY A 37 -1.88 14.17 10.18
N LYS A 38 -2.88 13.49 9.63
CA LYS A 38 -4.23 13.35 10.22
C LYS A 38 -4.92 12.07 9.77
N LEU A 39 -5.91 11.62 10.54
CA LEU A 39 -6.78 10.52 10.12
C LEU A 39 -7.54 10.92 8.85
N LEU A 40 -7.64 9.99 7.91
CA LEU A 40 -8.41 10.20 6.69
C LEU A 40 -9.92 10.23 6.97
N ASP A 41 -10.67 10.82 6.05
CA ASP A 41 -12.11 11.00 6.17
C ASP A 41 -12.86 9.65 6.16
N PRO A 42 -13.72 9.36 7.14
CA PRO A 42 -14.39 8.09 7.17
C PRO A 42 -15.34 7.80 5.99
N ASP A 43 -15.97 8.83 5.44
CA ASP A 43 -16.95 8.66 4.37
C ASP A 43 -16.25 8.25 3.06
N ASP A 44 -15.04 8.78 2.85
CA ASP A 44 -14.21 8.45 1.68
C ASP A 44 -13.41 7.15 1.87
N TYR A 45 -13.07 6.79 3.10
CA TYR A 45 -12.13 5.71 3.43
C TYR A 45 -12.75 4.66 4.38
N SER A 46 -14.01 4.30 4.12
CA SER A 46 -14.76 3.29 4.87
C SER A 46 -14.24 1.86 4.69
N SER A 47 -14.36 1.06 5.75
CA SER A 47 -14.03 -0.38 5.78
C SER A 47 -15.24 -1.30 5.57
N GLU A 48 -16.44 -0.76 5.37
CA GLU A 48 -17.72 -1.51 5.44
C GLU A 48 -17.86 -2.68 4.45
N ASN A 49 -17.05 -2.72 3.39
CA ASN A 49 -17.12 -3.75 2.35
C ASN A 49 -15.80 -4.52 2.17
N VAL A 50 -14.90 -4.47 3.15
CA VAL A 50 -13.57 -5.07 3.06
C VAL A 50 -13.56 -6.37 3.86
N SER A 51 -13.42 -7.52 3.19
CA SER A 51 -13.48 -8.85 3.82
C SER A 51 -12.16 -9.60 3.70
N LEU A 52 -11.73 -10.22 4.82
CA LEU A 52 -10.36 -10.73 4.93
C LEU A 52 -10.12 -11.77 3.84
N PRO A 53 -8.98 -11.72 3.12
CA PRO A 53 -8.71 -12.67 2.06
C PRO A 53 -8.84 -14.08 2.60
N SER A 54 -9.66 -14.88 1.91
CA SER A 54 -10.06 -16.19 2.38
C SER A 54 -8.83 -17.08 2.54
N PRO A 55 -8.67 -17.77 3.68
CA PRO A 55 -7.56 -18.70 3.87
C PRO A 55 -7.70 -19.97 3.00
N ASN A 56 -8.80 -20.13 2.25
CA ASN A 56 -9.08 -21.34 1.49
C ASN A 56 -8.05 -21.64 0.39
N GLU A 57 -7.47 -20.61 -0.22
CA GLU A 57 -6.42 -20.76 -1.24
C GLU A 57 -5.04 -21.08 -0.62
N ILE A 58 -4.88 -20.87 0.69
CA ILE A 58 -3.62 -21.07 1.42
C ILE A 58 -3.77 -22.12 2.53
N LYS A 59 -4.71 -23.07 2.42
CA LYS A 59 -5.06 -24.05 3.48
C LYS A 59 -3.85 -24.75 4.08
N ASP A 60 -2.90 -25.16 3.23
CA ASP A 60 -1.70 -25.85 3.68
C ASP A 60 -0.75 -24.95 4.47
N TYR A 61 -0.91 -23.63 4.39
CA TYR A 61 -0.15 -22.63 5.14
C TYR A 61 -0.93 -22.03 6.32
N VAL A 62 -2.24 -22.29 6.43
CA VAL A 62 -3.11 -21.78 7.51
C VAL A 62 -2.61 -22.15 8.90
N HIS A 63 -2.03 -23.34 9.06
CA HIS A 63 -1.49 -23.79 10.35
C HIS A 63 -0.27 -22.97 10.82
N ARG A 64 0.37 -22.22 9.92
CA ARG A 64 1.48 -21.30 10.22
C ARG A 64 1.02 -19.87 10.46
N MET A 65 -0.25 -19.60 10.23
CA MET A 65 -0.88 -18.30 10.41
C MET A 65 -1.62 -18.24 11.73
N HIS A 66 -1.59 -17.09 12.39
CA HIS A 66 -2.30 -16.81 13.64
C HIS A 66 -3.81 -16.57 13.37
N THR A 67 -4.47 -17.51 12.69
CA THR A 67 -5.76 -17.27 12.03
C THR A 67 -6.93 -16.95 12.94
N THR A 68 -6.96 -17.46 14.17
CA THR A 68 -8.09 -17.28 15.10
C THR A 68 -8.22 -15.85 15.62
N GLU A 69 -7.12 -15.09 15.68
CA GLU A 69 -7.12 -13.71 16.20
C GLU A 69 -7.59 -12.68 15.16
N TYR A 70 -7.43 -13.00 13.87
CA TYR A 70 -7.77 -12.12 12.74
C TYR A 70 -9.10 -12.46 12.08
N GLN A 71 -9.75 -13.55 12.50
CA GLN A 71 -10.98 -14.10 11.93
C GLN A 71 -12.27 -13.36 12.33
N ARG A 72 -12.20 -12.35 13.19
CA ARG A 72 -13.41 -11.57 13.46
C ARG A 72 -13.79 -10.86 12.17
N ASP A 73 -14.94 -11.23 11.62
CA ASP A 73 -15.67 -10.38 10.70
C ASP A 73 -15.60 -8.96 11.25
N ILE A 74 -15.27 -7.99 10.38
CA ILE A 74 -15.30 -6.57 10.75
C ILE A 74 -16.73 -6.30 11.18
N LEU A 75 -17.01 -6.42 12.48
CA LEU A 75 -18.31 -6.07 13.01
C LEU A 75 -18.53 -4.62 12.59
N PRO A 76 -19.71 -4.29 12.00
CA PRO A 76 -20.02 -2.92 11.68
C PRO A 76 -19.79 -2.11 12.95
N THR A 77 -18.83 -1.20 12.90
CA THR A 77 -18.55 -0.32 14.02
C THR A 77 -19.87 0.38 14.32
N PRO A 78 -20.45 0.22 15.53
CA PRO A 78 -21.75 0.81 15.81
C PRO A 78 -21.67 2.31 15.56
N ASN A 79 -22.66 2.80 14.81
CA ASN A 79 -22.89 4.19 14.40
C ASN A 79 -22.14 5.23 15.21
N TYR A 80 -21.46 6.13 14.48
CA TYR A 80 -20.99 7.46 14.86
C TYR A 80 -21.77 8.12 16.00
N THR A 81 -21.51 7.73 17.23
CA THR A 81 -21.86 8.52 18.40
C THR A 81 -20.56 9.15 18.86
N ALA A 82 -20.37 10.42 18.44
CA ALA A 82 -19.41 11.39 18.93
C ALA A 82 -18.22 10.78 19.70
N GLN A 83 -17.38 10.04 18.97
CA GLN A 83 -16.11 9.62 19.53
C GLN A 83 -15.25 10.88 19.64
N PRO A 84 -14.57 11.12 20.77
CA PRO A 84 -13.66 12.25 20.89
C PRO A 84 -12.69 12.21 19.71
N GLU A 85 -12.39 13.38 19.11
CA GLU A 85 -11.50 13.49 17.95
C GLU A 85 -10.31 12.55 18.13
N ALA A 86 -10.33 11.42 17.41
CA ALA A 86 -9.34 10.38 17.63
C ALA A 86 -7.98 11.00 17.33
N LYS A 87 -7.18 11.18 18.38
CA LYS A 87 -5.88 11.82 18.24
C LYS A 87 -5.06 10.97 17.29
N PHE A 88 -4.65 11.56 16.18
CA PHE A 88 -3.82 10.87 15.19
C PHE A 88 -2.56 10.28 15.86
N THR A 89 -2.43 8.96 15.83
CA THR A 89 -1.26 8.25 16.33
C THR A 89 -0.79 7.27 15.28
N HIS A 90 0.53 7.06 15.21
CA HIS A 90 1.09 6.02 14.38
C HIS A 90 0.64 4.64 14.89
N GLN A 91 0.30 3.73 13.97
CA GLN A 91 -0.16 2.38 14.25
C GLN A 91 0.39 1.42 13.19
N LEU A 92 0.42 0.12 13.48
CA LEU A 92 1.02 -0.89 12.60
C LEU A 92 0.41 -0.94 11.19
N PHE A 93 -0.86 -0.58 11.01
CA PHE A 93 -1.42 -0.55 9.64
C PHE A 93 -0.76 0.51 8.74
N HIS A 94 -0.15 1.57 9.31
CA HIS A 94 0.64 2.53 8.54
C HIS A 94 1.91 1.87 7.97
N ASP A 95 2.53 0.98 8.73
CA ASP A 95 3.68 0.19 8.27
C ASP A 95 3.24 -0.80 7.17
N ALA A 96 2.03 -1.37 7.30
CA ALA A 96 1.45 -2.23 6.28
C ALA A 96 1.20 -1.48 4.96
N GLU A 97 0.62 -0.28 5.02
CA GLU A 97 0.47 0.59 3.84
C GLU A 97 1.84 0.98 3.26
N SER A 98 2.82 1.27 4.10
CA SER A 98 4.16 1.63 3.64
C SER A 98 4.84 0.47 2.91
N THR A 99 4.68 -0.74 3.44
CA THR A 99 5.13 -1.99 2.81
C THR A 99 4.41 -2.22 1.48
N PHE A 100 3.10 -1.96 1.40
CA PHE A 100 2.38 -2.00 0.14
C PHE A 100 2.98 -1.05 -0.91
N TRP A 101 3.28 0.21 -0.54
CA TRP A 101 3.89 1.16 -1.47
C TRP A 101 5.29 0.72 -1.96
N VAL A 102 6.06 0.08 -1.08
CA VAL A 102 7.33 -0.56 -1.44
C VAL A 102 7.14 -1.68 -2.46
N ILE A 103 6.17 -2.58 -2.24
CA ILE A 103 5.86 -3.68 -3.15
C ILE A 103 5.44 -3.13 -4.51
N VAL A 104 4.52 -2.16 -4.55
CA VAL A 104 4.08 -1.51 -5.78
C VAL A 104 5.26 -0.88 -6.51
N TRP A 105 6.05 -0.05 -5.83
CA TRP A 105 7.19 0.63 -6.44
C TRP A 105 8.18 -0.37 -7.05
N THR A 106 8.48 -1.44 -6.30
CA THR A 106 9.37 -2.51 -6.75
C THR A 106 8.82 -3.18 -8.00
N LEU A 107 7.61 -3.71 -7.97
CA LEU A 107 7.01 -4.41 -9.11
C LEU A 107 6.85 -3.52 -10.35
N VAL A 108 6.44 -2.26 -10.15
CA VAL A 108 6.28 -1.32 -11.26
C VAL A 108 7.63 -0.97 -11.89
N ARG A 109 8.73 -1.00 -11.13
CA ARG A 109 10.10 -0.72 -11.61
C ARG A 109 10.85 -1.96 -12.10
N SER A 110 10.32 -3.16 -11.88
CA SER A 110 10.95 -4.41 -12.28
C SER A 110 10.55 -4.83 -13.69
N THR A 111 11.37 -5.69 -14.30
CA THR A 111 11.03 -6.46 -15.51
C THR A 111 11.00 -7.95 -15.18
N SER A 112 10.64 -8.76 -16.17
CA SER A 112 10.65 -10.23 -16.06
C SER A 112 11.92 -10.86 -16.68
N GLY A 113 13.10 -10.29 -16.44
CA GLY A 113 14.34 -10.63 -17.14
C GLY A 113 14.45 -10.02 -18.55
N ASN A 114 15.26 -10.63 -19.44
CA ASN A 114 15.66 -10.15 -20.78
C ASN A 114 14.53 -10.00 -21.83
N ARG A 115 13.28 -9.79 -21.43
CA ARG A 115 12.21 -9.45 -22.37
C ARG A 115 12.35 -7.98 -22.76
N GLU A 116 12.17 -7.70 -24.05
CA GLU A 116 12.25 -6.34 -24.60
C GLU A 116 11.42 -5.37 -23.77
N GLU A 117 12.07 -4.29 -23.31
CA GLU A 117 11.39 -3.24 -22.58
C GLU A 117 10.37 -2.56 -23.51
N LYS A 118 9.08 -2.63 -23.16
CA LYS A 118 8.05 -1.85 -23.85
C LYS A 118 8.39 -0.35 -23.77
N SER A 119 7.99 0.40 -24.80
CA SER A 119 7.95 1.86 -24.72
C SER A 119 7.20 2.30 -23.46
N HIS A 120 7.66 3.39 -22.85
CA HIS A 120 7.05 3.91 -21.62
C HIS A 120 5.57 4.21 -21.85
N THR A 121 4.71 3.50 -21.12
CA THR A 121 3.28 3.80 -21.11
C THR A 121 3.05 5.15 -20.41
N GLU A 122 1.94 5.81 -20.77
CA GLU A 122 1.54 7.05 -20.10
C GLU A 122 1.28 6.80 -18.61
N GLU A 123 0.70 5.65 -18.27
CA GLU A 123 0.44 5.20 -16.91
C GLU A 123 1.72 5.03 -16.11
N TYR A 124 2.74 4.36 -16.67
CA TYR A 124 4.04 4.18 -16.03
C TYR A 124 4.73 5.52 -15.81
N SER A 125 4.74 6.39 -16.81
CA SER A 125 5.36 7.71 -16.72
C SER A 125 4.68 8.56 -15.64
N ARG A 126 3.33 8.61 -15.64
CA ARG A 126 2.56 9.34 -14.63
C ARG A 126 2.82 8.81 -13.22
N PHE A 127 2.76 7.50 -13.03
CA PHE A 127 3.02 6.86 -11.73
C PHE A 127 4.43 7.15 -11.23
N TYR A 128 5.44 6.96 -12.10
CA TYR A 128 6.85 7.11 -11.73
C TYR A 128 7.13 8.52 -11.23
N HIS A 129 6.73 9.55 -11.99
CA HIS A 129 6.99 10.93 -11.63
C HIS A 129 6.15 11.38 -10.43
N MET A 130 4.91 10.93 -10.31
CA MET A 130 4.08 11.17 -9.13
C MET A 130 4.75 10.62 -7.87
N MET A 131 5.23 9.38 -7.88
CA MET A 131 5.92 8.78 -6.75
C MET A 131 7.26 9.46 -6.46
N CYS A 132 8.03 9.85 -7.47
CA CYS A 132 9.30 10.56 -7.28
C CYS A 132 9.12 11.97 -6.69
N ARG A 133 8.02 12.65 -7.00
CA ARG A 133 7.68 13.98 -6.47
C ARG A 133 6.87 13.91 -5.18
N HIS A 134 6.49 12.71 -4.74
CA HIS A 134 5.70 12.56 -3.54
C HIS A 134 6.51 13.01 -2.32
N TYR A 135 5.95 13.99 -1.61
CA TYR A 135 6.47 14.47 -0.36
C TYR A 135 5.30 14.67 0.61
N PRO A 136 5.41 14.21 1.88
CA PRO A 136 4.41 14.41 2.90
C PRO A 136 4.12 15.90 3.11
N HIS A 137 2.85 16.27 3.11
CA HIS A 137 2.46 17.64 3.41
C HIS A 137 1.24 17.62 4.34
N PRO A 138 1.37 18.14 5.57
CA PRO A 138 0.26 18.22 6.50
C PRO A 138 -0.94 18.93 5.87
N ASN A 139 -2.13 18.39 6.09
CA ASN A 139 -3.42 18.92 5.62
C ASN A 139 -3.63 18.98 4.10
N VAL A 140 -2.71 18.47 3.28
CA VAL A 140 -2.88 18.33 1.84
C VAL A 140 -3.25 16.88 1.53
N GLU A 141 -4.21 16.67 0.62
CA GLU A 141 -4.57 15.31 0.21
C GLU A 141 -3.39 14.61 -0.47
N ASP A 142 -3.17 13.35 -0.09
CA ASP A 142 -2.13 12.54 -0.70
C ASP A 142 -2.43 12.26 -2.18
N ALA A 143 -1.61 12.80 -3.09
CA ALA A 143 -1.80 12.66 -4.53
C ALA A 143 -1.89 11.19 -5.01
N ARG A 144 -1.32 10.24 -4.26
CA ARG A 144 -1.34 8.80 -4.60
C ARG A 144 -2.75 8.19 -4.50
N VAL A 145 -3.68 8.84 -3.78
CA VAL A 145 -5.10 8.46 -3.72
C VAL A 145 -5.70 8.34 -5.13
N SER A 146 -5.33 9.24 -6.04
CA SER A 146 -5.80 9.23 -7.42
C SER A 146 -5.45 7.94 -8.19
N ILE A 147 -4.36 7.28 -7.80
CA ILE A 147 -3.90 6.02 -8.40
C ILE A 147 -4.57 4.80 -7.75
N LEU A 148 -4.78 4.80 -6.44
CA LEU A 148 -5.48 3.70 -5.74
C LEU A 148 -6.90 3.48 -6.28
N ARG A 149 -7.58 4.56 -6.69
CA ARG A 149 -8.93 4.50 -7.29
C ARG A 149 -8.95 3.92 -8.72
N LYS A 150 -7.80 3.68 -9.36
CA LYS A 150 -7.75 3.19 -10.74
C LYS A 150 -8.15 1.72 -10.86
N SER A 151 -8.66 1.36 -12.05
CA SER A 151 -9.18 0.03 -12.36
C SER A 151 -8.08 -1.02 -12.50
N LEU A 152 -8.44 -2.31 -12.43
CA LEU A 152 -7.50 -3.41 -12.69
C LEU A 152 -6.75 -3.25 -14.02
N LYS A 153 -7.46 -2.81 -15.09
CA LYS A 153 -6.85 -2.54 -16.40
C LYS A 153 -5.70 -1.53 -16.31
N PHE A 154 -5.85 -0.47 -15.52
CA PHE A 154 -4.77 0.50 -15.30
C PHE A 154 -3.57 -0.16 -14.63
N TRP A 155 -3.79 -0.96 -13.58
CA TRP A 155 -2.72 -1.65 -12.87
C TRP A 155 -2.01 -2.70 -13.73
N THR A 156 -2.72 -3.39 -14.62
CA THR A 156 -2.13 -4.25 -15.64
C THR A 156 -1.22 -3.47 -16.58
N LEU A 157 -1.69 -2.35 -17.14
CA LEU A 157 -0.91 -1.49 -18.05
C LEU A 157 0.28 -0.78 -17.39
N LEU A 158 0.19 -0.58 -16.07
CA LEU A 158 1.25 0.05 -15.28
C LEU A 158 2.48 -0.88 -15.14
N LEU A 159 2.24 -2.18 -14.98
CA LEU A 159 3.28 -3.19 -14.81
C LEU A 159 4.00 -3.52 -16.12
N HIS A 160 5.22 -4.05 -16.01
CA HIS A 160 5.90 -4.64 -17.16
C HIS A 160 5.08 -5.84 -17.70
N PRO A 161 5.05 -6.11 -19.02
CA PRO A 161 4.24 -7.19 -19.59
C PRO A 161 4.43 -8.56 -18.96
N GLY A 162 5.68 -8.91 -18.64
CA GLY A 162 5.98 -10.16 -17.96
C GLY A 162 5.54 -10.23 -16.49
N LEU A 163 5.10 -9.10 -15.92
CA LEU A 163 4.59 -8.96 -14.55
C LEU A 163 3.09 -8.61 -14.52
N GLU A 164 2.40 -8.46 -15.67
CA GLU A 164 0.98 -8.09 -15.75
C GLU A 164 0.08 -8.98 -14.88
N ARG A 165 0.44 -10.26 -14.72
CA ARG A 165 -0.26 -11.22 -13.87
C ARG A 165 -0.26 -10.89 -12.38
N MET A 166 0.63 -10.00 -11.91
CA MET A 166 0.67 -9.51 -10.52
C MET A 166 -0.42 -8.46 -10.24
N ALA A 167 -1.07 -7.91 -11.26
CA ALA A 167 -2.06 -6.83 -11.10
C ALA A 167 -3.26 -7.23 -10.20
N PRO A 168 -3.83 -8.44 -10.26
CA PRO A 168 -4.91 -8.87 -9.36
C PRO A 168 -4.48 -8.90 -7.89
N MET A 169 -3.25 -9.36 -7.59
CA MET A 169 -2.71 -9.34 -6.22
C MET A 169 -2.61 -7.91 -5.70
N LEU A 170 -2.01 -7.00 -6.49
CA LEU A 170 -1.95 -5.57 -6.13
C LEU A 170 -3.35 -4.99 -5.93
N ARG A 171 -4.31 -5.36 -6.77
CA ARG A 171 -5.70 -4.90 -6.63
C ARG A 171 -6.34 -5.38 -5.33
N GLY A 172 -6.10 -6.63 -4.94
CA GLY A 172 -6.53 -7.16 -3.64
C GLY A 172 -5.93 -6.38 -2.47
N MET A 173 -4.63 -6.08 -2.54
CA MET A 173 -3.95 -5.28 -1.51
C MET A 173 -4.50 -3.86 -1.41
N ILE A 174 -4.85 -3.24 -2.55
CA ILE A 174 -5.44 -1.89 -2.57
C ILE A 174 -6.77 -1.86 -1.85
N PHE A 175 -7.64 -2.85 -2.05
CA PHE A 175 -8.91 -2.92 -1.31
C PHE A 175 -8.69 -2.98 0.20
N TYR A 176 -7.57 -3.58 0.63
CA TYR A 176 -7.19 -3.71 2.02
C TYR A 176 -6.50 -2.49 2.61
N VAL A 177 -5.66 -1.81 1.83
CA VAL A 177 -4.97 -0.59 2.26
C VAL A 177 -5.90 0.61 2.18
N TRP A 178 -6.95 0.57 1.36
CA TRP A 178 -7.87 1.68 1.13
C TRP A 178 -8.43 2.31 2.42
N PRO A 179 -9.01 1.54 3.36
CA PRO A 179 -9.70 2.11 4.51
C PRO A 179 -8.78 2.80 5.52
N GLU A 180 -9.35 3.73 6.28
CA GLU A 180 -8.70 4.33 7.45
C GLU A 180 -8.86 3.44 8.68
N TRP A 181 -7.97 2.44 8.79
CA TRP A 181 -8.00 1.46 9.88
C TRP A 181 -7.73 2.07 11.26
N GLY A 182 -7.15 3.27 11.35
CA GLY A 182 -6.93 3.97 12.62
C GLY A 182 -8.24 4.30 13.35
N ARG A 183 -9.38 4.20 12.66
CA ARG A 183 -10.73 4.35 13.22
C ARG A 183 -11.32 3.04 13.74
N SER A 184 -10.75 1.88 13.38
CA SER A 184 -11.26 0.55 13.72
C SER A 184 -10.60 0.01 15.01
N GLN A 185 -11.13 0.39 16.18
CA GLN A 185 -10.55 -0.03 17.48
C GLN A 185 -10.74 -1.51 17.83
N ALA A 186 -11.61 -2.24 17.12
CA ALA A 186 -11.95 -3.63 17.44
C ALA A 186 -11.01 -4.68 16.82
N LEU A 187 -10.10 -4.25 15.94
CA LEU A 187 -9.21 -5.13 15.18
C LEU A 187 -7.85 -5.31 15.87
N ASN A 188 -7.23 -6.46 15.65
CA ASN A 188 -5.84 -6.66 16.04
C ASN A 188 -4.95 -5.67 15.25
N PRO A 189 -3.97 -4.99 15.89
CA PRO A 189 -3.06 -4.07 15.22
C PRO A 189 -2.38 -4.63 13.95
N GLU A 190 -2.14 -5.94 13.88
CA GLU A 190 -1.52 -6.62 12.73
C GLU A 190 -2.52 -7.05 11.64
N HIS A 191 -3.83 -6.76 11.80
CA HIS A 191 -4.87 -7.23 10.87
C HIS A 191 -4.58 -6.91 9.40
N VAL A 192 -4.09 -5.70 9.12
CA VAL A 192 -3.75 -5.29 7.75
C VAL A 192 -2.50 -6.01 7.25
N HIS A 193 -1.49 -6.20 8.09
CA HIS A 193 -0.31 -6.99 7.74
C HIS A 193 -0.69 -8.43 7.39
N GLU A 194 -1.51 -9.07 8.22
CA GLU A 194 -2.02 -10.42 7.98
C GLU A 194 -2.76 -10.50 6.64
N ALA A 195 -3.63 -9.54 6.34
CA ALA A 195 -4.35 -9.49 5.06
C ALA A 195 -3.40 -9.42 3.86
N LEU A 196 -2.38 -8.55 3.92
CA LEU A 196 -1.38 -8.41 2.86
C LEU A 196 -0.52 -9.67 2.72
N MET A 197 -0.12 -10.29 3.83
CA MET A 197 0.62 -11.56 3.83
C MET A 197 -0.17 -12.70 3.19
N ARG A 198 -1.47 -12.82 3.48
CA ARG A 198 -2.34 -13.81 2.83
C ARG A 198 -2.39 -13.61 1.33
N LEU A 199 -2.54 -12.37 0.86
CA LEU A 199 -2.57 -12.05 -0.57
C LEU A 199 -1.25 -12.38 -1.26
N LEU A 200 -0.11 -12.08 -0.62
CA LEU A 200 1.21 -12.47 -1.12
C LEU A 200 1.34 -13.99 -1.23
N LEU A 201 0.93 -14.73 -0.21
CA LEU A 201 1.05 -16.19 -0.21
C LEU A 201 0.14 -16.86 -1.26
N VAL A 202 -1.08 -16.34 -1.43
CA VAL A 202 -1.96 -16.77 -2.52
C VAL A 202 -1.24 -16.62 -3.87
N GLU A 203 -0.56 -15.49 -4.08
CA GLU A 203 0.17 -15.26 -5.34
C GLU A 203 1.40 -16.18 -5.45
N ILE A 204 2.16 -16.38 -4.37
CA ILE A 204 3.31 -17.29 -4.34
C ILE A 204 2.90 -18.72 -4.72
N ILE A 205 1.78 -19.22 -4.17
CA ILE A 205 1.27 -20.55 -4.50
C ILE A 205 0.90 -20.64 -5.99
N LYS A 206 0.32 -19.58 -6.57
CA LYS A 206 0.02 -19.53 -8.01
C LYS A 206 1.30 -19.58 -8.85
N LEU A 207 2.39 -18.97 -8.36
CA LEU A 207 3.69 -18.92 -9.04
C LEU A 207 4.53 -20.20 -8.92
N ASP A 208 4.27 -21.07 -7.95
CA ASP A 208 4.98 -22.35 -7.78
C ASP A 208 4.95 -23.22 -9.07
N SER A 209 3.91 -23.02 -9.89
CA SER A 209 3.74 -23.69 -11.18
C SER A 209 4.31 -22.93 -12.40
N ALA A 210 4.71 -21.67 -12.23
CA ALA A 210 5.13 -20.77 -13.32
C ALA A 210 5.97 -19.58 -12.79
N ASP A 211 7.17 -19.85 -12.30
CA ASP A 211 8.03 -18.82 -11.68
C ASP A 211 8.28 -17.59 -12.59
N ILE A 212 8.51 -16.43 -11.98
CA ILE A 212 8.89 -15.20 -12.67
C ILE A 212 10.24 -14.76 -12.18
N VAL A 213 11.23 -14.73 -13.09
CA VAL A 213 12.47 -14.00 -12.84
C VAL A 213 12.11 -12.53 -12.65
N LEU A 214 12.44 -11.97 -11.48
CA LEU A 214 12.23 -10.56 -11.18
C LEU A 214 13.56 -9.81 -11.27
N ASP A 215 13.70 -8.96 -12.28
CA ASP A 215 14.86 -8.07 -12.40
C ASP A 215 14.51 -6.68 -11.84
N ILE A 216 14.97 -6.41 -10.62
CA ILE A 216 14.52 -5.28 -9.81
C ILE A 216 15.11 -3.97 -10.30
N GLY A 217 14.25 -3.00 -10.58
CA GLY A 217 14.68 -1.66 -10.98
C GLY A 217 15.15 -1.54 -12.43
N ALA A 218 15.11 -2.65 -13.17
CA ALA A 218 15.62 -2.77 -14.54
C ALA A 218 14.85 -1.97 -15.58
N ARG A 219 13.62 -1.50 -15.29
CA ARG A 219 12.91 -0.60 -16.19
C ARG A 219 13.63 0.75 -16.26
N SER A 220 13.83 1.23 -17.48
CA SER A 220 14.36 2.56 -17.74
C SER A 220 13.45 3.65 -17.17
N ILE A 221 14.08 4.78 -16.89
CA ILE A 221 13.42 5.95 -16.32
C ILE A 221 12.60 6.62 -17.43
N PRO A 222 11.29 6.85 -17.24
CA PRO A 222 10.49 7.52 -18.24
C PRO A 222 10.89 8.99 -18.36
N PRO A 223 10.87 9.56 -19.58
CA PRO A 223 11.09 11.00 -19.76
C PRO A 223 10.04 11.79 -18.98
N ILE A 224 10.35 13.05 -18.66
CA ILE A 224 9.38 13.93 -17.99
C ILE A 224 8.22 14.18 -18.97
N PRO A 225 6.97 13.84 -18.62
CA PRO A 225 5.81 14.12 -19.46
C PRO A 225 5.67 15.62 -19.72
N PHE A 226 5.30 15.98 -20.95
CA PHE A 226 5.20 17.37 -21.39
C PHE A 226 4.29 18.23 -20.50
N PHE A 227 3.20 17.67 -19.97
CA PHE A 227 2.29 18.38 -19.06
C PHE A 227 2.89 18.71 -17.68
N MET A 228 4.09 18.21 -17.37
CA MET A 228 4.82 18.47 -16.12
C MET A 228 6.04 19.39 -16.31
N LEU A 229 6.23 19.96 -17.50
CA LEU A 229 7.31 20.91 -17.84
C LEU A 229 6.87 22.39 -17.74
N ALA A 230 5.65 22.66 -17.26
CA ALA A 230 5.08 24.00 -17.07
C ALA A 230 5.11 24.42 -15.60
#